data_AF-A0A843EA95-F1
#
_entry.id   AF-A0A843EA95-F1
#
_cell.length_a   1.000
_cell.length_b   1.000
_cell.length_c   1.000
_cell.angle_alpha   90.00
_cell.angle_beta   90.00
_cell.angle_gamma   90.00
#
_symmetry.space_group_name_H-M   'P 1'
#
loop_
_entity.id
_entity.type
_entity.pdbx_description
1 polymer ?
#
loop_
_entity_poly.entity_id
_entity_poly.type
_entity_poly.pdbx_seq_one_letter_code
_entity_poly.pdbx_strand_id
1 'polypeptide(L)'
;IWLAVIVFNFVVIGFLAKRLVPGAQPSFFMELPPLRWPKLSHIAKKTWTRLVMYIKELIPIFILISVIIWALDLCGIFQWIIACISPVVNAIGLPTSTSSSFVLGFFRRDFGAAGLMTIQNQLTGVQLLVASVTLTLFLPCVAQLMIMIKERGVKLASLIAIMSIVLAFTMGFIVNLILTSLHVVL
;
A
#
# COMPACT_ATOMS: atom_id res chain seq x y z
N ILE A 1 -17.03 -7.24 6.16
CA ILE A 1 -16.90 -7.13 4.68
C ILE A 1 -15.43 -6.94 4.27
N TRP A 2 -14.75 -5.89 4.72
CA TRP A 2 -13.33 -5.63 4.38
C TRP A 2 -12.40 -6.84 4.50
N LEU A 3 -12.41 -7.54 5.66
CA LEU A 3 -11.54 -8.69 5.91
C LEU A 3 -11.80 -9.83 4.91
N ALA A 4 -13.07 -10.10 4.60
CA ALA A 4 -13.45 -11.15 3.65
C ALA A 4 -12.93 -10.84 2.24
N VAL A 5 -13.02 -9.57 1.80
CA VAL A 5 -12.50 -9.13 0.50
C VAL A 5 -10.98 -9.31 0.43
N ILE A 6 -10.25 -8.95 1.49
CA ILE A 6 -8.78 -9.11 1.53
C ILE A 6 -8.38 -10.57 1.51
N VAL A 7 -9.01 -11.41 2.34
CA VAL A 7 -8.71 -12.84 2.37
C VAL A 7 -8.99 -13.47 1.02
N PHE A 8 -10.14 -13.17 0.40
CA PHE A 8 -10.47 -13.64 -0.94
C PHE A 8 -9.42 -13.21 -1.96
N ASN A 9 -9.04 -11.94 -1.96
CA ASN A 9 -8.03 -11.43 -2.89
C ASN A 9 -6.66 -12.11 -2.72
N PHE A 10 -6.21 -12.31 -1.48
CA PHE A 10 -4.95 -13.02 -1.20
C PHE A 10 -4.99 -14.49 -1.65
N VAL A 11 -6.11 -15.18 -1.45
CA VAL A 11 -6.28 -16.57 -1.92
C VAL A 11 -6.23 -16.62 -3.45
N VAL A 12 -6.97 -15.73 -4.13
CA VAL A 12 -7.03 -15.69 -5.60
C VAL A 12 -5.66 -15.36 -6.20
N ILE A 13 -5.00 -14.30 -5.72
CA ILE A 13 -3.68 -13.91 -6.22
C ILE A 13 -2.64 -14.97 -5.87
N GLY A 14 -2.66 -15.54 -4.67
CA GLY A 14 -1.74 -16.60 -4.27
C GLY A 14 -1.87 -17.83 -5.15
N PHE A 15 -3.10 -18.22 -5.48
CA PHE A 15 -3.39 -19.31 -6.41
C PHE A 15 -2.90 -18.98 -7.84
N LEU A 16 -3.17 -17.77 -8.34
CA LEU A 16 -2.69 -17.32 -9.65
C LEU A 16 -1.16 -17.28 -9.71
N ALA A 17 -0.51 -16.73 -8.69
CA ALA A 17 0.94 -16.62 -8.60
C ALA A 17 1.61 -18.00 -8.64
N LYS A 18 1.05 -18.99 -7.94
CA LYS A 18 1.53 -20.39 -8.01
C LYS A 18 1.50 -20.96 -9.43
N ARG A 19 0.51 -20.57 -10.24
CA ARG A 19 0.33 -21.08 -11.62
C ARG A 19 1.12 -20.28 -12.66
N LEU A 20 1.26 -18.97 -12.45
CA LEU A 20 1.85 -18.03 -13.42
C LEU A 20 3.35 -17.80 -13.21
N VAL A 21 3.85 -17.92 -11.98
CA VAL A 21 5.28 -17.71 -11.69
C VAL A 21 6.00 -19.06 -11.74
N PRO A 22 6.77 -19.34 -12.80
CA PRO A 22 7.61 -20.53 -12.84
C PRO A 22 8.74 -20.38 -11.81
N GLY A 23 8.91 -21.38 -10.95
CA GLY A 23 9.99 -21.42 -9.97
C GLY A 23 10.07 -22.80 -9.33
N ALA A 24 11.29 -23.33 -9.23
CA ALA A 24 11.54 -24.54 -8.45
C ALA A 24 11.17 -24.25 -6.99
N GLN A 25 10.42 -25.16 -6.35
CA GLN A 25 10.22 -25.04 -4.91
C GLN A 25 11.61 -25.11 -4.26
N PRO A 26 12.00 -24.13 -3.44
CA PRO A 26 13.28 -24.19 -2.77
C PRO A 26 13.31 -25.45 -1.93
N SER A 27 14.20 -26.38 -2.28
CA SER A 27 14.51 -27.53 -1.43
C SER A 27 15.20 -26.97 -0.20
N PHE A 28 14.39 -26.64 0.82
CA PHE A 28 14.87 -26.20 2.12
C PHE A 28 15.62 -27.36 2.77
N PHE A 29 16.92 -27.46 2.51
CA PHE A 29 17.85 -28.10 3.44
C PHE A 29 18.10 -27.09 4.56
N MET A 30 17.10 -26.96 5.44
CA MET A 30 17.23 -26.15 6.64
C MET A 30 17.77 -27.07 7.73
N GLU A 31 19.09 -27.24 7.79
CA GLU A 31 19.71 -27.72 9.01
C GLU A 31 19.52 -26.63 10.06
N LEU A 32 18.43 -26.74 10.83
CA LEU A 32 18.09 -25.77 11.86
C LEU A 32 19.15 -25.90 12.96
N PRO A 33 20.03 -24.90 13.18
CA PRO A 33 20.97 -24.95 14.28
C PRO A 33 20.18 -24.98 15.60
N PRO A 34 20.71 -25.62 16.66
CA PRO A 34 20.00 -25.76 17.93
C PRO A 34 19.62 -24.37 18.49
N LEU A 35 18.31 -24.15 18.65
CA LEU A 35 17.76 -22.92 19.23
C LEU A 35 18.17 -22.83 20.71
N ARG A 36 19.00 -21.85 21.05
CA ARG A 36 19.36 -21.54 22.44
C ARG A 36 18.27 -20.66 23.06
N TRP A 37 17.98 -20.88 24.34
CA TRP A 37 17.04 -20.03 25.08
C TRP A 37 17.44 -18.54 25.01
N PRO A 38 16.53 -17.66 24.60
CA PRO A 38 16.87 -16.26 24.42
C PRO A 38 17.03 -15.56 25.77
N LYS A 39 18.18 -14.91 25.98
CA LYS A 39 18.43 -14.06 27.15
C LYS A 39 17.74 -12.70 26.95
N LEU A 40 16.94 -12.26 27.92
CA LEU A 40 16.20 -10.98 27.89
C LEU A 40 17.11 -9.77 27.63
N SER A 41 18.31 -9.74 28.21
CA SER A 41 19.29 -8.67 27.99
C SER A 41 19.75 -8.57 26.53
N HIS A 42 19.90 -9.71 25.85
CA HIS A 42 20.30 -9.74 24.45
C HIS A 42 19.16 -9.33 23.53
N ILE A 43 17.92 -9.69 23.87
CA ILE A 43 16.73 -9.21 23.15
C ILE A 43 16.67 -7.68 23.26
N ALA A 44 16.73 -7.12 24.47
CA ALA A 44 16.65 -5.68 24.68
C ALA A 44 17.74 -4.92 23.92
N LYS A 45 19.00 -5.37 24.01
CA LYS A 45 20.12 -4.74 23.29
C LYS A 45 19.94 -4.83 21.77
N LYS A 46 19.54 -5.99 21.24
CA LYS A 46 19.32 -6.20 19.81
C LYS A 46 18.14 -5.36 19.28
N THR A 47 17.06 -5.28 20.04
CA THR A 47 15.90 -4.43 19.72
C THR A 47 16.30 -2.96 19.72
N TRP A 48 17.05 -2.50 20.72
CA TRP A 48 17.52 -1.12 20.80
C TRP A 48 18.43 -0.75 19.61
N THR A 49 19.43 -1.59 19.31
CA THR A 49 20.34 -1.33 18.18
C THR A 49 19.58 -1.29 16.85
N ARG A 50 18.63 -2.21 16.62
CA ARG A 50 17.78 -2.16 15.42
C ARG A 50 16.93 -0.91 15.35
N LEU A 51 16.32 -0.51 16.47
CA LEU A 51 15.47 0.68 16.53
C LEU A 51 16.27 1.94 16.19
N VAL A 52 17.45 2.12 16.79
CA VAL A 52 18.31 3.27 16.53
C VAL A 52 18.79 3.30 15.08
N MET A 53 19.18 2.15 14.53
CA MET A 53 19.58 2.04 13.12
C MET A 53 18.41 2.39 12.19
N TYR A 54 17.21 1.86 12.46
CA TYR A 54 16.00 2.17 11.71
C TYR A 54 15.68 3.66 11.73
N ILE A 55 15.69 4.29 12.91
CA ILE A 55 15.42 5.72 13.05
C ILE A 55 16.46 6.55 12.27
N LYS A 56 17.75 6.19 12.35
CA LYS A 56 18.82 6.89 11.63
C LYS A 56 18.69 6.81 10.11
N GLU A 57 18.22 5.69 9.57
CA GLU A 57 18.07 5.49 8.12
C GLU A 57 16.76 6.06 7.60
N LEU A 58 15.68 5.95 8.38
CA LEU A 58 14.34 6.30 7.95
C LEU A 58 14.05 7.81 8.05
N ILE A 59 14.49 8.49 9.12
CA ILE A 59 14.29 9.94 9.30
C ILE A 59 14.79 10.78 8.11
N PRO A 60 16.03 10.61 7.58
CA PRO A 60 16.50 11.44 6.50
C PRO A 60 15.68 11.26 5.22
N ILE A 61 15.26 10.01 4.93
CA ILE A 61 14.37 9.72 3.79
C ILE A 61 13.02 10.41 3.97
N PHE A 62 12.46 10.43 5.19
CA PHE A 62 11.20 11.11 5.46
C PHE A 62 11.26 12.62 5.31
N ILE A 63 12.32 13.24 5.81
CA ILE A 63 12.52 14.69 5.66
C ILE A 63 12.65 15.03 4.17
N LEU A 64 13.45 14.25 3.42
CA LEU A 64 13.63 14.45 1.98
C LEU A 64 12.30 14.37 1.22
N ILE A 65 11.50 13.32 1.45
CA ILE A 65 10.19 13.16 0.80
C ILE A 65 9.25 14.32 1.17
N SER A 66 9.25 14.76 2.43
CA SER A 66 8.39 15.85 2.88
C SER A 66 8.75 17.18 2.20
N VAL A 67 10.04 17.48 2.08
CA VAL A 67 10.54 18.67 1.37
C VAL A 67 10.17 18.61 -0.12
N ILE A 68 10.30 17.43 -0.74
CA ILE A 68 9.90 17.22 -2.14
C ILE A 68 8.41 17.47 -2.33
N ILE A 69 7.54 16.89 -1.48
CA ILE A 69 6.09 17.09 -1.57
C ILE A 69 5.74 18.58 -1.42
N TRP A 70 6.35 19.26 -0.44
CA TRP A 70 6.14 20.70 -0.23
C TRP A 70 6.57 21.53 -1.45
N ALA A 71 7.72 21.23 -2.04
CA ALA A 71 8.17 21.89 -3.27
C ALA A 71 7.24 21.62 -4.47
N LEU A 72 6.74 20.39 -4.62
CA LEU A 72 5.78 20.03 -5.67
C LEU A 72 4.43 20.76 -5.52
N ASP A 73 4.01 21.01 -4.27
CA ASP A 73 2.79 21.75 -3.98
C ASP A 73 2.95 23.24 -4.29
N LEU A 74 4.09 23.84 -3.94
CA LEU A 74 4.43 25.23 -4.31
C LEU A 74 4.46 25.45 -5.84
N CYS A 75 4.96 24.48 -6.60
CA CYS A 75 4.97 24.54 -8.07
C CYS A 75 3.59 24.23 -8.71
N GLY A 76 2.57 23.85 -7.94
CA GLY A 76 1.25 23.44 -8.43
C GLY A 76 1.23 22.07 -9.12
N ILE A 77 2.36 21.37 -9.22
CA ILE A 77 2.48 20.03 -9.83
C ILE A 77 1.68 19.02 -9.02
N PHE A 78 1.66 19.16 -7.69
CA PHE A 78 0.90 18.28 -6.81
C PHE A 78 -0.60 18.28 -7.15
N GLN A 79 -1.18 19.46 -7.37
CA GLN A 79 -2.59 19.61 -7.77
C GLN A 79 -2.86 18.99 -9.14
N TRP A 80 -1.91 19.12 -10.07
CA TRP A 80 -2.00 18.49 -11.38
C TRP A 80 -2.01 16.95 -11.29
N ILE A 81 -1.16 16.38 -10.42
CA ILE A 81 -1.16 14.92 -10.14
C ILE A 81 -2.50 14.46 -9.57
N ILE A 82 -3.06 15.22 -8.62
CA ILE A 82 -4.39 14.93 -8.05
C ILE A 82 -5.45 14.96 -9.15
N ALA A 83 -5.43 15.96 -10.04
CA ALA A 83 -6.37 16.07 -11.15
C ALA A 83 -6.25 14.89 -12.13
N CYS A 84 -5.04 14.39 -12.40
CA CYS A 84 -4.82 13.20 -13.24
C CYS A 84 -5.37 11.91 -12.60
N ILE A 85 -5.32 11.78 -11.28
CA ILE A 85 -5.80 10.59 -10.56
C ILE A 85 -7.31 10.65 -10.28
N SER A 86 -7.87 11.86 -10.17
CA SER A 86 -9.30 12.13 -9.99
C SER A 86 -10.24 11.30 -10.89
N PRO A 87 -10.05 11.19 -12.22
CA PRO A 87 -10.93 10.35 -13.05
C PRO A 87 -10.91 8.87 -12.66
N VAL A 88 -9.75 8.35 -12.23
CA VAL A 88 -9.61 6.95 -11.82
C VAL A 88 -10.30 6.71 -10.47
N VAL A 89 -10.20 7.66 -9.55
CA VAL A 89 -10.87 7.61 -8.23
C VAL A 89 -12.38 7.76 -8.37
N ASN A 90 -12.84 8.70 -9.21
CA ASN A 90 -14.25 8.86 -9.54
C ASN A 90 -14.83 7.63 -10.23
N ALA A 91 -14.04 6.94 -11.08
CA ALA A 91 -14.48 5.69 -11.73
C ALA A 91 -14.80 4.59 -10.70
N ILE A 92 -14.11 4.56 -9.56
CA ILE A 92 -14.41 3.65 -8.44
C ILE A 92 -15.67 4.08 -7.66
N GLY A 93 -16.22 5.27 -7.91
CA GLY A 93 -17.40 5.81 -7.20
C GLY A 93 -17.06 6.58 -5.92
N LEU A 94 -15.80 7.00 -5.78
CA LEU A 94 -15.33 7.84 -4.68
C LEU A 94 -15.40 9.32 -5.07
N PRO A 95 -15.65 10.23 -4.11
CA PRO A 95 -15.65 11.66 -4.39
C PRO A 95 -14.24 12.17 -4.71
N THR A 96 -14.15 13.24 -5.50
CA THR A 96 -12.88 13.86 -5.95
C THR A 96 -11.96 14.25 -4.78
N SER A 97 -12.54 14.61 -3.64
CA SER A 97 -11.82 14.93 -2.40
C SER A 97 -10.95 13.78 -1.88
N THR A 98 -11.28 12.53 -2.21
CA THR A 98 -10.53 11.33 -1.80
C THR A 98 -9.22 11.17 -2.58
N SER A 99 -9.10 11.80 -3.75
CA SER A 99 -7.93 11.65 -4.64
C SER A 99 -6.62 12.08 -3.96
N SER A 100 -6.67 13.14 -3.14
CA SER A 100 -5.52 13.59 -2.35
C SER A 100 -5.03 12.52 -1.37
N SER A 101 -5.96 11.75 -0.76
CA SER A 101 -5.62 10.68 0.17
C SER A 101 -4.91 9.52 -0.53
N PHE A 102 -5.26 9.19 -1.78
CA PHE A 102 -4.52 8.18 -2.54
C PHE A 102 -3.12 8.64 -2.95
N VAL A 103 -2.98 9.90 -3.37
CA VAL A 103 -1.67 10.47 -3.71
C VAL A 103 -0.75 10.48 -2.48
N LEU A 104 -1.25 10.95 -1.34
CA LEU A 104 -0.52 10.93 -0.07
C LEU A 104 -0.22 9.49 0.38
N GLY A 105 -1.17 8.57 0.18
CA GLY A 105 -1.03 7.14 0.43
C GLY A 105 0.09 6.48 -0.39
N PHE A 106 0.31 6.93 -1.62
CA PHE A 106 1.42 6.44 -2.46
C PHE A 106 2.79 6.77 -1.87
N PHE A 107 2.97 7.96 -1.30
CA PHE A 107 4.21 8.30 -0.59
C PHE A 107 4.37 7.48 0.68
N ARG A 108 3.30 7.44 1.49
CA ARG A 108 3.23 6.62 2.70
C ARG A 108 1.77 6.29 3.00
N ARG A 109 1.46 5.00 3.13
CA ARG A 109 0.09 4.52 3.40
C ARG A 109 -0.59 5.23 4.57
N ASP A 110 0.16 5.45 5.65
CA ASP A 110 -0.33 6.08 6.87
C ASP A 110 -0.88 7.50 6.61
N PHE A 111 -0.26 8.25 5.68
CA PHE A 111 -0.76 9.57 5.28
C PHE A 111 -2.05 9.48 4.47
N GLY A 112 -2.22 8.43 3.66
CA GLY A 112 -3.48 8.18 2.98
C GLY A 112 -4.62 7.84 3.94
N ALA A 113 -4.35 7.03 4.96
CA ALA A 113 -5.32 6.74 6.02
C ALA A 113 -5.69 8.00 6.82
N ALA A 114 -4.70 8.83 7.17
CA ALA A 114 -4.95 10.12 7.85
C ALA A 114 -5.79 11.07 6.99
N GLY A 115 -5.53 11.11 5.67
CA GLY A 115 -6.34 11.84 4.71
C GLY A 115 -7.80 11.39 4.71
N LEU A 116 -8.04 10.08 4.69
CA LEU A 116 -9.40 9.52 4.78
C LEU A 116 -10.10 9.87 6.10
N MET A 117 -9.40 9.78 7.23
CA MET A 117 -9.96 10.13 8.54
C MET A 117 -10.40 11.59 8.63
N THR A 118 -9.74 12.49 7.88
CA THR A 118 -10.10 13.92 7.86
C THR A 118 -11.40 14.15 7.09
N ILE A 119 -11.65 13.36 6.05
CA ILE A 119 -12.79 13.51 5.13
C ILE A 119 -13.92 12.51 5.47
N GLN A 120 -13.73 11.65 6.48
CA GLN A 120 -14.66 10.57 6.84
C GLN A 120 -16.12 11.02 7.01
N ASN A 121 -16.37 12.22 7.53
CA ASN A 121 -17.71 12.75 7.77
C ASN A 121 -18.47 13.12 6.47
N GLN A 122 -17.77 13.18 5.33
CA GLN A 122 -18.34 13.50 4.02
C GLN A 122 -18.50 12.24 3.14
N LEU A 123 -18.01 11.08 3.60
CA LEU A 123 -18.09 9.82 2.87
C LEU A 123 -19.23 8.96 3.42
N THR A 124 -19.92 8.26 2.53
CA THR A 124 -20.82 7.16 2.93
C THR A 124 -20.01 5.97 3.47
N GLY A 125 -20.58 5.13 4.33
CA GLY A 125 -19.87 3.97 4.85
C GLY A 125 -19.41 2.99 3.76
N VAL A 126 -20.14 2.93 2.63
CA VAL A 126 -19.71 2.20 1.41
C VAL A 126 -18.45 2.81 0.80
N GLN A 127 -18.42 4.12 0.59
CA GLN A 127 -17.25 4.81 0.05
C GLN A 127 -16.03 4.68 0.97
N LEU A 128 -16.23 4.78 2.28
CA LEU A 128 -15.15 4.58 3.25
C LEU A 128 -14.59 3.16 3.19
N LEU A 129 -15.46 2.15 3.05
CA LEU A 129 -15.04 0.76 2.90
C LEU A 129 -14.28 0.53 1.60
N VAL A 130 -14.78 1.07 0.47
CA VAL A 130 -14.12 0.97 -0.84
C VAL A 130 -12.75 1.65 -0.81
N ALA A 131 -12.65 2.84 -0.24
CA ALA A 131 -11.39 3.57 -0.06
C ALA A 131 -10.40 2.79 0.84
N SER A 132 -10.90 2.15 1.89
CA SER A 132 -10.09 1.35 2.80
C SER A 132 -9.58 0.06 2.13
N VAL A 133 -10.41 -0.66 1.38
CA VAL A 133 -9.99 -1.85 0.61
C VAL A 133 -8.94 -1.46 -0.43
N THR A 134 -9.20 -0.41 -1.20
CA THR A 134 -8.27 0.05 -2.25
C THR A 134 -6.93 0.47 -1.67
N LEU A 135 -6.90 1.30 -0.62
CA LEU A 135 -5.65 1.68 0.06
C LEU A 135 -4.86 0.51 0.64
N THR A 136 -5.54 -0.57 1.04
CA THR A 136 -4.86 -1.74 1.62
C THR A 136 -4.24 -2.65 0.59
N LEU A 137 -4.85 -2.77 -0.58
CA LEU A 137 -4.37 -3.58 -1.71
C LEU A 137 -3.36 -2.83 -2.58
N PHE A 138 -3.45 -1.50 -2.58
CA PHE A 138 -2.54 -0.63 -3.29
C PHE A 138 -1.14 -0.72 -2.67
N LEU A 139 -0.10 -0.81 -3.50
CA LEU A 139 1.30 -0.81 -3.08
C LEU A 139 1.73 0.61 -2.67
N PRO A 140 1.88 0.93 -1.37
CA PRO A 140 2.05 2.29 -0.91
C PRO A 140 3.43 2.44 -0.28
N CYS A 141 4.46 2.69 -1.09
CA CYS A 141 5.57 3.57 -0.72
C CYS A 141 6.63 3.63 -1.82
N VAL A 142 7.12 4.85 -2.07
CA VAL A 142 8.30 5.12 -2.89
C VAL A 142 9.52 4.35 -2.37
N ALA A 143 9.63 4.17 -1.05
CA ALA A 143 10.71 3.42 -0.43
C ALA A 143 10.73 1.94 -0.87
N GLN A 144 9.59 1.24 -0.83
CA GLN A 144 9.50 -0.15 -1.28
C GLN A 144 9.73 -0.25 -2.78
N LEU A 145 9.23 0.70 -3.56
CA LEU A 145 9.50 0.75 -5.00
C LEU A 145 10.99 0.93 -5.30
N MET A 146 11.69 1.82 -4.58
CA MET A 146 13.13 2.03 -4.72
C MET A 146 13.93 0.77 -4.38
N ILE A 147 13.59 0.09 -3.28
CA ILE A 147 14.23 -1.16 -2.87
C ILE A 147 13.94 -2.28 -3.89
N MET A 148 12.71 -2.41 -4.37
CA MET A 148 12.35 -3.38 -5.41
C MET A 148 13.11 -3.13 -6.72
N ILE A 149 13.27 -1.87 -7.13
CA ILE A 149 14.06 -1.51 -8.31
C ILE A 149 15.52 -1.94 -8.11
N LYS A 150 16.08 -1.73 -6.92
CA LYS A 150 17.46 -2.09 -6.58
C LYS A 150 17.68 -3.61 -6.55
N GLU A 151 16.72 -4.38 -6.04
CA GLU A 151 16.87 -5.84 -5.88
C GLU A 151 16.45 -6.66 -7.12
N ARG A 152 15.38 -6.26 -7.81
CA ARG A 152 14.78 -7.04 -8.91
C ARG A 152 14.97 -6.40 -10.28
N GLY A 153 15.55 -5.20 -10.34
CA GLY A 153 15.71 -4.43 -11.56
C GLY A 153 14.45 -3.68 -11.97
N VAL A 154 14.62 -2.63 -12.78
CA VAL A 154 13.56 -1.69 -13.16
C VAL A 154 12.39 -2.38 -13.87
N LYS A 155 12.67 -3.34 -14.78
CA LYS A 155 11.64 -4.01 -15.59
C LYS A 155 10.66 -4.83 -14.75
N LEU A 156 11.18 -5.61 -13.79
CA LEU A 156 10.36 -6.43 -12.90
C LEU A 156 9.66 -5.57 -11.85
N ALA A 157 10.34 -4.56 -11.31
CA ALA A 157 9.74 -3.67 -10.32
C ALA A 157 8.57 -2.86 -10.89
N SER A 158 8.70 -2.32 -12.10
CA SER A 158 7.61 -1.59 -12.76
C SER A 158 6.43 -2.50 -13.10
N LEU A 159 6.69 -3.73 -13.56
CA LEU A 159 5.65 -4.73 -13.81
C LEU A 159 4.84 -5.04 -12.55
N ILE A 160 5.51 -5.28 -11.42
CA ILE A 160 4.86 -5.57 -10.13
C ILE A 160 4.04 -4.36 -9.66
N ALA A 161 4.59 -3.15 -9.77
CA ALA A 161 3.90 -1.93 -9.37
C ALA A 161 2.63 -1.70 -10.18
N ILE A 162 2.71 -1.78 -11.52
CA ILE A 162 1.56 -1.60 -12.41
C ILE A 162 0.50 -2.66 -12.14
N MET A 163 0.90 -3.93 -12.01
CA MET A 163 -0.03 -5.03 -11.74
C MET A 163 -0.77 -4.85 -10.41
N SER A 164 -0.06 -4.42 -9.36
CA SER A 164 -0.67 -4.12 -8.06
C SER A 164 -1.63 -2.93 -8.12
N ILE A 165 -1.31 -1.86 -8.84
CA ILE A 165 -2.20 -0.70 -9.02
C ILE A 165 -3.48 -1.14 -9.74
N VAL A 166 -3.35 -1.80 -10.90
CA VAL A 166 -4.51 -2.28 -11.66
C VAL A 166 -5.38 -3.20 -10.82
N LEU A 167 -4.78 -4.11 -10.06
CA LEU A 167 -5.50 -5.01 -9.19
C LEU A 167 -6.22 -4.30 -8.03
N ALA A 168 -5.58 -3.32 -7.40
CA ALA A 168 -6.19 -2.56 -6.31
C ALA A 168 -7.40 -1.76 -6.78
N PHE A 169 -7.27 -1.04 -7.91
CA PHE A 169 -8.34 -0.23 -8.48
C PHE A 169 -9.50 -1.09 -9.01
N THR A 170 -9.21 -2.21 -9.67
CA THR A 170 -10.24 -3.16 -10.14
C THR A 170 -11.01 -3.79 -8.99
N MET A 171 -10.32 -4.22 -7.92
CA MET A 171 -11.00 -4.74 -6.73
C MET A 171 -11.86 -3.67 -6.05
N GLY A 172 -11.38 -2.43 -5.96
CA GLY A 172 -12.16 -1.29 -5.48
C GLY A 172 -13.45 -1.08 -6.28
N PHE A 173 -13.34 -1.07 -7.60
CA PHE A 173 -14.47 -0.93 -8.52
C PHE A 173 -15.50 -2.06 -8.35
N ILE A 174 -15.04 -3.31 -8.29
CA ILE A 174 -15.89 -4.49 -8.10
C ILE A 174 -16.66 -4.39 -6.77
N VAL A 175 -15.97 -4.03 -5.68
CA VAL A 175 -16.60 -3.88 -4.37
C VAL A 175 -17.66 -2.77 -4.39
N ASN A 176 -17.37 -1.63 -5.02
CA ASN A 176 -18.35 -0.55 -5.14
C ASN A 176 -19.60 -0.98 -5.93
N LEU A 177 -19.41 -1.67 -7.04
CA LEU A 177 -20.51 -2.15 -7.90
C LEU A 177 -21.39 -3.16 -7.15
N ILE A 178 -20.78 -4.10 -6.41
CA ILE A 178 -21.52 -5.07 -5.59
C ILE A 178 -22.30 -4.38 -4.47
N LEU A 179 -21.71 -3.41 -3.78
CA LEU A 179 -22.38 -2.74 -2.65
C LEU A 179 -23.50 -1.80 -3.10
N THR A 180 -23.29 -1.11 -4.22
CA THR A 180 -24.30 -0.22 -4.82
C THR A 180 -25.47 -1.03 -5.39
N SER A 181 -25.21 -2.15 -6.07
CA SER A 181 -26.28 -3.02 -6.59
C SER A 181 -27.13 -3.65 -5.48
N LEU A 182 -26.51 -3.97 -4.34
CA LEU A 182 -27.20 -4.50 -3.15
C LEU A 182 -27.88 -3.42 -2.29
N HIS A 183 -27.83 -2.13 -2.67
CA HIS A 183 -28.39 -0.99 -1.92
C HIS A 183 -28.02 -1.00 -0.43
N VAL A 184 -26.79 -1.40 -0.10
CA VAL A 184 -26.35 -1.47 1.29
C VAL A 184 -26.04 -0.05 1.78
N VAL A 185 -26.80 0.43 2.74
CA VAL A 185 -26.50 1.67 3.47
C VAL A 185 -25.70 1.29 4.71
N LEU A 186 -24.49 1.84 4.81
CA LEU A 186 -23.51 1.54 5.86
C LEU A 186 -23.16 2.84 6.61
#